data_AF-A0A7R9CTJ0-F1
#
_entry.id   AF-A0A7R9CTJ0-F1
#
_cell.length_a   1.000
_cell.length_b   1.000
_cell.length_c   1.000
_cell.angle_alpha   90.00
_cell.angle_beta   90.00
_cell.angle_gamma   90.00
#
_symmetry.space_group_name_H-M   'P 1'
#
loop_
_entity.id
_entity.type
_entity.pdbx_description
1 polymer ?
#
loop_
_entity_poly.entity_id
_entity_poly.type
_entity_poly.pdbx_seq_one_letter_code
_entity_poly.pdbx_strand_id
1 'polypeptide(L)'
;MCDILFKHLLLFVFLVYNIDYTEGFEVDPKKCIVWGPGLSPDNIVMPARYFYVQAVDTHGNKLQNSSDNEFLTQITGESEYKTCRVWVNTLDRKNGSVIIRYKLYHTCTNLQIQITYRGVHVANSPYKISGPVYAEECFCPEKSITKWLTQYGCSKSYNQIESDLKPFTSVNFTAVRSELIEKFNHPGSMSICNYVIKNNEVYRKCYGKYVGFKMFLDAMLLSLARKVVLPDMELFFNLGDWPLSSRDHTTHYPIFSWCGSDDTLDIVMPTYDITEASLECMGRVMLDMLSVQGNIEKHWPEKIEKAFWRGRDSRRERLQLIDIARKHPDLFNASLTNFFFFRDEEDHYGPKMPHISFFKFFDFKYQLNIDGTVAAYRFPYLLVGDSLVFKQDSKYYEFYHKQLQPWKHFVPLKSDLSDLVGRILWAKKNDAEARSIARNGQIFAQENLMPQDIFCYHGVLFHEWSKRLISPVEILNGMEQVVQPEPDKPYKPCKCPRLENESIKVTAEEKDEL
;
A
#
# COMPACT_ATOMS: atom_id res chain seq x y z
N MET A 1 22.77 32.62 75.34
CA MET A 1 21.85 31.89 76.23
C MET A 1 21.74 30.47 75.67
N CYS A 2 22.54 29.54 76.23
CA CYS A 2 22.61 28.07 76.04
C CYS A 2 22.78 27.49 74.61
N ASP A 3 23.63 26.53 74.28
CA ASP A 3 24.76 25.77 74.87
C ASP A 3 25.37 25.03 73.64
N ILE A 4 26.61 25.27 73.20
CA ILE A 4 27.84 24.52 73.50
C ILE A 4 27.73 22.97 73.47
N LEU A 5 28.35 22.42 72.40
CA LEU A 5 29.15 21.17 72.29
C LEU A 5 28.68 19.89 73.00
N PHE A 6 28.56 18.78 72.22
CA PHE A 6 29.36 17.58 72.50
C PHE A 6 29.48 16.59 71.32
N LYS A 7 30.75 16.29 71.01
CA LYS A 7 31.34 15.03 70.49
C LYS A 7 31.20 14.61 69.02
N HIS A 8 32.30 14.83 68.31
CA HIS A 8 32.85 13.93 67.28
C HIS A 8 33.28 12.57 67.87
N LEU A 9 33.26 11.54 67.02
CA LEU A 9 34.41 10.68 66.63
C LEU A 9 34.13 9.15 66.69
N LEU A 10 34.35 8.47 65.53
CA LEU A 10 34.68 7.04 65.31
C LEU A 10 33.52 6.01 65.40
N LEU A 11 33.46 4.90 64.65
CA LEU A 11 34.38 4.16 63.79
C LEU A 11 33.52 3.17 62.95
N PHE A 12 33.85 2.99 61.68
CA PHE A 12 33.77 1.76 60.86
C PHE A 12 32.45 0.98 60.59
N VAL A 13 32.19 0.87 59.29
CA VAL A 13 31.96 -0.39 58.53
C VAL A 13 30.88 -1.34 59.06
N PHE A 14 29.74 -1.34 58.38
CA PHE A 14 29.26 -2.57 57.75
C PHE A 14 28.69 -2.25 56.36
N LEU A 15 29.43 -2.69 55.34
CA LEU A 15 28.91 -2.94 54.01
C LEU A 15 27.72 -3.90 54.15
N VAL A 16 26.52 -3.43 53.83
CA VAL A 16 25.50 -4.28 53.24
C VAL A 16 25.19 -3.66 51.88
N TYR A 17 25.93 -4.14 50.88
CA TYR A 17 25.51 -4.09 49.50
C TYR A 17 24.15 -4.78 49.40
N ASN A 18 23.09 -3.99 49.36
CA ASN A 18 21.92 -4.29 48.54
C ASN A 18 21.72 -3.06 47.68
N ILE A 19 22.63 -2.90 46.72
CA ILE A 19 22.29 -2.15 45.53
C ILE A 19 21.35 -3.06 44.76
N ASP A 20 20.05 -2.91 44.99
CA ASP A 20 19.05 -3.35 44.03
C ASP A 20 19.16 -2.41 42.82
N TYR A 21 20.18 -2.66 41.97
CA TYR A 21 20.20 -2.18 40.60
C TYR A 21 19.22 -3.05 39.81
N THR A 22 17.93 -2.81 40.05
CA THR A 22 16.88 -3.07 39.06
C THR A 22 16.08 -1.78 38.89
N GLU A 23 16.73 -0.75 38.36
CA GLU A 23 15.98 0.24 37.57
C GLU A 23 15.39 -0.52 36.38
N GLY A 24 14.18 -1.03 36.59
CA GLY A 24 13.46 -1.84 35.63
C GLY A 24 13.24 -1.03 34.36
N PHE A 25 13.83 -1.47 33.25
CA PHE A 25 13.37 -0.98 31.97
C PHE A 25 11.87 -1.31 31.83
N GLU A 26 11.04 -0.32 31.50
CA GLU A 26 9.62 -0.53 31.12
C GLU A 26 9.49 -1.45 29.88
N VAL A 27 10.55 -1.49 29.06
CA VAL A 27 10.70 -2.33 27.86
C VAL A 27 11.82 -3.34 28.07
N ASP A 28 11.57 -4.63 27.84
CA ASP A 28 12.61 -5.67 27.73
C ASP A 28 13.04 -5.81 26.26
N PRO A 29 14.24 -5.34 25.86
CA PRO A 29 14.67 -5.37 24.46
C PRO A 29 14.74 -6.78 23.87
N LYS A 30 15.02 -7.80 24.70
CA LYS A 30 15.13 -9.19 24.24
C LYS A 30 13.75 -9.81 23.97
N LYS A 31 12.72 -9.37 24.68
CA LYS A 31 11.33 -9.84 24.50
C LYS A 31 10.54 -9.08 23.45
N CYS A 32 11.04 -7.93 23.00
CA CYS A 32 10.44 -7.18 21.90
C CYS A 32 10.27 -8.05 20.65
N ILE A 33 9.25 -7.76 19.85
CA ILE A 33 8.91 -8.55 18.67
C ILE A 33 9.25 -7.73 17.42
N VAL A 34 9.97 -8.33 16.48
CA VAL A 34 10.36 -7.69 15.21
C VAL A 34 9.91 -8.57 14.06
N TRP A 35 9.13 -8.02 13.12
CA TRP A 35 8.58 -8.77 11.98
C TRP A 35 8.32 -7.90 10.77
N GLY A 36 8.21 -8.50 9.58
CA GLY A 36 7.83 -7.82 8.34
C GLY A 36 8.80 -8.11 7.18
N PRO A 37 8.38 -7.79 5.94
CA PRO A 37 9.11 -8.17 4.73
C PRO A 37 10.51 -7.55 4.63
N GLY A 38 10.71 -6.39 5.26
CA GLY A 38 11.99 -5.68 5.26
C GLY A 38 13.12 -6.37 6.02
N LEU A 39 12.85 -7.49 6.73
CA LEU A 39 13.88 -8.30 7.38
C LEU A 39 14.50 -9.36 6.46
N SER A 40 13.93 -9.59 5.26
CA SER A 40 14.45 -10.51 4.24
C SER A 40 14.70 -9.78 2.91
N PRO A 41 15.53 -8.72 2.90
CA PRO A 41 15.68 -7.83 1.75
C PRO A 41 16.42 -8.44 0.56
N ASP A 42 17.08 -9.57 0.74
CA ASP A 42 17.68 -10.43 -0.29
C ASP A 42 16.61 -11.17 -1.12
N ASN A 43 15.42 -11.41 -0.54
CA ASN A 43 14.30 -12.05 -1.22
C ASN A 43 13.28 -11.03 -1.76
N ILE A 44 13.07 -9.93 -1.04
CA ILE A 44 12.04 -8.93 -1.36
C ILE A 44 12.69 -7.63 -1.82
N VAL A 45 12.31 -7.16 -3.01
CA VAL A 45 12.76 -5.91 -3.62
C VAL A 45 11.56 -4.97 -3.73
N MET A 46 11.60 -3.88 -2.97
CA MET A 46 10.58 -2.83 -3.01
C MET A 46 11.25 -1.47 -2.96
N PRO A 47 10.62 -0.41 -3.50
CA PRO A 47 11.10 0.97 -3.40
C PRO A 47 11.44 1.37 -1.96
N ALA A 48 10.51 1.09 -1.04
CA ALA A 48 10.74 1.15 0.39
C ALA A 48 10.41 -0.21 1.02
N ARG A 49 11.36 -0.75 1.77
CA ARG A 49 11.18 -1.94 2.59
C ARG A 49 10.76 -1.52 3.98
N TYR A 50 9.95 -2.34 4.65
CA TYR A 50 9.46 -2.01 5.98
C TYR A 50 9.37 -3.24 6.87
N PHE A 51 9.51 -3.01 8.17
CA PHE A 51 9.26 -3.97 9.23
C PHE A 51 8.75 -3.24 10.46
N TYR A 52 8.23 -3.99 11.43
CA TYR A 52 7.64 -3.48 12.65
C TYR A 52 8.48 -3.91 13.84
N VAL A 53 8.52 -3.06 14.86
CA VAL A 53 9.08 -3.38 16.18
C VAL A 53 7.99 -3.10 17.21
N GLN A 54 7.59 -4.11 17.97
CA GLN A 54 6.65 -4.02 19.08
C GLN A 54 7.43 -4.06 20.39
N ALA A 55 7.28 -3.01 21.20
CA ALA A 55 7.80 -2.97 22.55
C ALA A 55 7.04 -3.95 23.45
N VAL A 56 7.79 -4.66 24.28
CA VAL A 56 7.29 -5.67 25.22
C VAL A 56 7.92 -5.43 26.58
N ASP A 57 7.14 -5.51 27.65
CA ASP A 57 7.62 -5.33 29.02
C ASP A 57 8.38 -6.56 29.56
N THR A 58 8.93 -6.44 30.77
CA THR A 58 9.63 -7.52 31.47
C THR A 58 8.74 -8.73 31.81
N HIS A 59 7.42 -8.58 31.77
CA HIS A 59 6.45 -9.66 31.99
C HIS A 59 6.01 -10.34 30.68
N GLY A 60 6.43 -9.82 29.51
CA GLY A 60 6.05 -10.33 28.20
C GLY A 60 4.78 -9.71 27.62
N ASN A 61 4.24 -8.65 28.21
CA ASN A 61 3.06 -7.95 27.70
C ASN A 61 3.45 -6.92 26.63
N LYS A 62 2.67 -6.84 25.55
CA LYS A 62 2.82 -5.80 24.53
C LYS A 62 2.41 -4.44 25.09
N LEU A 63 3.32 -3.47 25.04
CA LEU A 63 2.99 -2.10 25.42
C LEU A 63 1.93 -1.55 24.47
N GLN A 64 0.99 -0.79 25.04
CA GLN A 64 -0.13 -0.17 24.31
C GLN A 64 0.10 1.32 24.04
N ASN A 65 1.14 1.90 24.62
CA ASN A 65 1.55 3.28 24.43
C ASN A 65 3.01 3.30 24.00
N SER A 66 3.33 4.29 23.21
CA SER A 66 4.71 4.60 22.87
C SER A 66 5.39 5.15 24.12
N SER A 67 6.33 4.40 24.70
CA SER A 67 7.32 4.99 25.61
C SER A 67 8.17 6.00 24.82
N ASP A 68 9.06 6.75 25.46
CA ASP A 68 10.07 7.54 24.74
C ASP A 68 10.81 6.60 23.77
N ASN A 69 10.35 6.58 22.50
CA ASN A 69 10.58 5.51 21.54
C ASN A 69 12.00 5.58 21.01
N GLU A 70 12.97 5.22 21.84
CA GLU A 70 14.41 5.24 21.57
C GLU A 70 14.85 4.02 20.74
N PHE A 71 13.96 3.46 19.92
CA PHE A 71 14.34 2.46 18.93
C PHE A 71 15.18 3.12 17.84
N LEU A 72 16.48 2.86 17.89
CA LEU A 72 17.42 3.28 16.85
C LEU A 72 17.62 2.13 15.88
N THR A 73 17.41 2.39 14.58
CA THR A 73 17.77 1.44 13.53
C THR A 73 18.95 1.99 12.73
N GLN A 74 20.00 1.19 12.64
CA GLN A 74 21.13 1.43 11.75
C GLN A 74 21.24 0.28 10.75
N ILE A 75 21.31 0.61 9.46
CA ILE A 75 21.51 -0.36 8.40
C ILE A 75 22.86 -0.08 7.75
N THR A 76 23.76 -1.05 7.82
CA THR A 76 25.10 -0.99 7.22
C THR A 76 25.29 -2.11 6.22
N GLY A 77 26.26 -1.96 5.33
CA GLY A 77 26.59 -2.97 4.32
C GLY A 77 27.64 -2.44 3.36
N GLU A 78 28.05 -3.30 2.44
CA GLU A 78 29.08 -3.04 1.44
C GLU A 78 28.45 -2.79 0.07
N SER A 79 29.15 -2.00 -0.76
CA SER A 79 28.75 -1.79 -2.15
C SER A 79 29.95 -1.45 -3.04
N GLU A 80 29.73 -1.34 -4.35
CA GLU A 80 30.75 -0.84 -5.28
C GLU A 80 31.20 0.61 -4.98
N TYR A 81 30.41 1.36 -4.20
CA TYR A 81 30.72 2.72 -3.72
C TYR A 81 31.31 2.71 -2.30
N LYS A 82 31.92 1.61 -1.88
CA LYS A 82 32.48 1.32 -0.54
C LYS A 82 31.43 1.00 0.52
N THR A 83 30.44 1.88 0.72
CA THR A 83 29.39 1.68 1.73
C THR A 83 28.00 1.65 1.12
N CYS A 84 27.09 0.94 1.78
CA CYS A 84 25.67 1.00 1.44
C CYS A 84 25.07 2.36 1.80
N ARG A 85 24.46 3.02 0.81
CA ARG A 85 23.64 4.20 1.07
C ARG A 85 22.21 3.74 1.34
N VAL A 86 21.77 3.92 2.58
CA VAL A 86 20.44 3.54 3.03
C VAL A 86 19.78 4.77 3.67
N TRP A 87 18.57 5.09 3.25
CA TRP A 87 17.73 6.05 3.96
C TRP A 87 16.77 5.29 4.86
N VAL A 88 16.89 5.48 6.17
CA VAL A 88 16.02 4.86 7.18
C VAL A 88 15.08 5.91 7.76
N ASN A 89 13.82 5.55 7.95
CA ASN A 89 12.82 6.37 8.62
C ASN A 89 12.01 5.50 9.61
N THR A 90 11.89 6.01 10.84
CA THR A 90 11.07 5.42 11.90
C THR A 90 9.76 6.17 11.99
N LEU A 91 8.65 5.44 12.00
CA LEU A 91 7.29 5.95 12.15
C LEU A 91 6.68 5.38 13.42
N ASP A 92 6.30 6.26 14.34
CA ASP A 92 5.69 5.86 15.60
C ASP A 92 4.17 5.68 15.44
N ARG A 93 3.66 4.47 15.70
CA ARG A 93 2.23 4.14 15.57
C ARG A 93 1.41 4.52 16.80
N LYS A 94 2.04 5.09 17.84
CA LYS A 94 1.38 5.54 19.07
C LYS A 94 0.61 4.41 19.77
N ASN A 95 1.09 3.18 19.64
CA ASN A 95 0.48 2.00 20.24
C ASN A 95 1.52 1.02 20.81
N GLY A 96 2.70 1.53 21.20
CA GLY A 96 3.82 0.71 21.68
C GLY A 96 4.55 -0.02 20.56
N SER A 97 4.32 0.35 19.30
CA SER A 97 5.06 -0.18 18.17
C SER A 97 5.47 0.91 17.19
N VAL A 98 6.55 0.65 16.46
CA VAL A 98 7.07 1.53 15.41
C VAL A 98 7.17 0.76 14.09
N ILE A 99 6.99 1.47 12.98
CA ILE A 99 7.33 0.99 11.64
C ILE A 99 8.71 1.52 11.32
N ILE A 100 9.64 0.64 11.02
CA ILE A 100 10.91 1.01 10.41
C ILE A 100 10.78 0.78 8.92
N ARG A 101 11.01 1.82 8.13
CA ARG A 101 11.08 1.71 6.67
C ARG A 101 12.40 2.24 6.15
N TYR A 102 12.86 1.68 5.05
CA TYR A 102 14.12 2.09 4.46
C TYR A 102 14.17 1.90 2.94
N LYS A 103 14.92 2.79 2.29
CA LYS A 103 15.21 2.78 0.85
C LYS A 103 16.70 2.56 0.61
N LEU A 104 17.01 1.69 -0.36
CA LEU A 104 18.35 1.50 -0.90
C LEU A 104 18.47 2.27 -2.21
N TYR A 105 19.64 2.87 -2.46
CA TYR A 105 19.90 3.62 -3.70
C TYR A 105 20.71 2.82 -4.72
N HIS A 106 21.33 1.73 -4.30
CA HIS A 106 22.15 0.85 -5.12
C HIS A 106 22.26 -0.53 -4.47
N THR A 107 22.69 -1.53 -5.23
CA THR A 107 22.84 -2.91 -4.74
C THR A 107 23.86 -2.99 -3.61
N CYS A 108 23.49 -3.72 -2.57
CA CYS A 108 24.25 -3.90 -1.34
C CYS A 108 24.58 -5.37 -1.09
N THR A 109 25.67 -5.64 -0.39
CA THR A 109 26.04 -6.99 0.11
C THR A 109 26.43 -6.93 1.58
N ASN A 110 26.42 -8.08 2.26
CA ASN A 110 26.78 -8.18 3.68
C ASN A 110 26.01 -7.18 4.56
N LEU A 111 24.72 -6.99 4.25
CA LEU A 111 23.87 -6.01 4.90
C LEU A 111 23.55 -6.44 6.34
N GLN A 112 23.62 -5.50 7.27
CA GLN A 112 23.30 -5.72 8.68
C GLN A 112 22.23 -4.71 9.11
N ILE A 113 21.09 -5.22 9.59
CA ILE A 113 20.04 -4.41 10.21
C ILE A 113 20.21 -4.49 11.72
N GLN A 114 20.64 -3.40 12.32
CA GLN A 114 20.86 -3.27 13.76
C GLN A 114 19.73 -2.46 14.36
N ILE A 115 19.01 -3.05 15.31
CA ILE A 115 17.93 -2.40 16.05
C ILE A 115 18.35 -2.39 17.51
N THR A 116 18.42 -1.20 18.11
CA THR A 116 18.75 -1.05 19.53
C THR A 116 17.69 -0.23 20.24
N TYR A 117 17.49 -0.53 21.52
CA TYR A 117 16.72 0.27 22.46
C TYR A 117 17.67 0.62 23.61
N ARG A 118 17.92 1.93 23.83
CA ARG A 118 18.91 2.41 24.82
C ARG A 118 20.30 1.75 24.66
N GLY A 119 20.72 1.53 23.41
CA GLY A 119 22.00 0.89 23.09
C GLY A 119 22.01 -0.64 23.21
N VAL A 120 20.93 -1.28 23.68
CA VAL A 120 20.83 -2.74 23.79
C VAL A 120 20.13 -3.31 22.56
N HIS A 121 20.67 -4.37 21.97
CA HIS A 121 20.06 -5.02 20.82
C HIS A 121 18.65 -5.57 21.12
N VAL A 122 17.76 -5.33 20.17
CA VAL A 122 16.35 -5.72 20.22
C VAL A 122 16.17 -7.07 19.53
N ALA A 123 15.46 -8.00 20.18
CA ALA A 123 15.17 -9.34 19.65
C ALA A 123 16.43 -10.04 19.11
N ASN A 124 16.43 -10.42 17.83
CA ASN A 124 17.53 -11.11 17.16
C ASN A 124 18.52 -10.16 16.48
N SER A 125 18.46 -8.85 16.74
CA SER A 125 19.43 -7.90 16.21
C SER A 125 20.87 -8.25 16.65
N PRO A 126 21.88 -8.11 15.77
CA PRO A 126 21.77 -7.67 14.38
C PRO A 126 21.30 -8.77 13.42
N TYR A 127 20.40 -8.43 12.50
CA TYR A 127 20.01 -9.30 11.39
C TYR A 127 21.05 -9.21 10.30
N LYS A 128 21.70 -10.32 9.95
CA LYS A 128 22.78 -10.39 8.97
C LYS A 128 22.29 -11.00 7.67
N ILE A 129 22.53 -10.32 6.55
CA ILE A 129 22.11 -10.71 5.21
C ILE A 129 23.34 -10.76 4.30
N SER A 130 23.77 -11.97 3.96
CA SER A 130 24.97 -12.19 3.13
C SER A 130 24.73 -11.95 1.64
N GLY A 131 23.52 -12.25 1.15
CA GLY A 131 23.17 -12.17 -0.26
C GLY A 131 23.15 -10.75 -0.83
N PRO A 132 23.15 -10.60 -2.16
CA PRO A 132 22.93 -9.31 -2.79
C PRO A 132 21.53 -8.80 -2.45
N VAL A 133 21.47 -7.55 -2.02
CA VAL A 133 20.24 -6.82 -1.73
C VAL A 133 20.08 -5.76 -2.81
N TYR A 134 19.23 -6.06 -3.79
CA TYR A 134 19.02 -5.19 -4.95
C TYR A 134 18.20 -3.93 -4.59
N ALA A 135 18.59 -2.79 -5.14
CA ALA A 135 17.76 -1.58 -5.11
C ALA A 135 16.57 -1.69 -6.09
N GLU A 136 15.60 -0.79 -5.98
CA GLU A 136 14.40 -0.78 -6.83
C GLU A 136 14.74 -0.59 -8.32
N GLU A 137 15.75 0.22 -8.59
CA GLU A 137 16.22 0.60 -9.91
C GLU A 137 17.11 -0.49 -10.55
N CYS A 138 17.48 -1.52 -9.77
CA CYS A 138 18.31 -2.61 -10.28
C CYS A 138 17.50 -3.57 -11.17
N PHE A 139 17.87 -3.64 -12.45
CA PHE A 139 17.33 -4.64 -13.38
C PHE A 139 18.02 -5.99 -13.14
N CYS A 140 17.43 -6.83 -12.27
CA CYS A 140 17.94 -8.17 -12.01
C CYS A 140 16.81 -9.18 -11.76
N PRO A 141 16.01 -9.50 -12.79
CA PRO A 141 14.79 -10.25 -12.61
C PRO A 141 15.04 -11.71 -12.18
N GLU A 142 14.22 -12.21 -11.26
CA GLU A 142 14.07 -13.65 -11.01
C GLU A 142 13.40 -14.31 -12.23
N LYS A 143 13.96 -15.42 -12.70
CA LYS A 143 13.53 -16.05 -13.97
C LYS A 143 12.17 -16.74 -13.86
N SER A 144 11.83 -17.23 -12.66
CA SER A 144 10.57 -17.92 -12.42
C SER A 144 9.61 -17.03 -11.63
N ILE A 145 8.49 -16.66 -12.26
CA ILE A 145 7.42 -15.91 -11.58
C ILE A 145 6.85 -16.66 -10.37
N THR A 146 6.71 -17.98 -10.44
CA THR A 146 6.24 -18.80 -9.31
C THR A 146 7.22 -18.79 -8.14
N LYS A 147 8.53 -18.82 -8.43
CA LYS A 147 9.57 -18.69 -7.41
C LYS A 147 9.55 -17.29 -6.78
N TRP A 148 9.46 -16.25 -7.62
CA TRP A 148 9.34 -14.87 -7.16
C TRP A 148 8.13 -14.66 -6.24
N LEU A 149 6.94 -15.15 -6.65
CA LEU A 149 5.71 -15.09 -5.84
C LEU A 149 5.88 -15.78 -4.48
N THR A 150 6.53 -16.96 -4.47
CA THR A 150 6.79 -17.71 -3.24
C THR A 150 7.77 -16.95 -2.32
N GLN A 151 8.84 -16.39 -2.88
CA GLN A 151 9.84 -15.61 -2.14
C GLN A 151 9.27 -14.29 -1.60
N TYR A 152 8.35 -13.67 -2.35
CA TYR A 152 7.62 -12.48 -1.91
C TYR A 152 6.54 -12.79 -0.88
N GLY A 153 6.31 -14.05 -0.52
CA GLY A 153 5.26 -14.42 0.42
C GLY A 153 3.85 -14.11 -0.08
N CYS A 154 3.65 -14.07 -1.40
CA CYS A 154 2.35 -13.77 -1.98
C CYS A 154 1.34 -14.89 -1.72
N SER A 155 0.07 -14.52 -1.53
CA SER A 155 -1.01 -15.50 -1.50
C SER A 155 -1.07 -16.26 -2.83
N LYS A 156 -1.38 -17.57 -2.77
CA LYS A 156 -1.47 -18.40 -3.99
C LYS A 156 -2.61 -17.99 -4.91
N SER A 157 -3.69 -17.47 -4.34
CA SER A 157 -4.82 -16.93 -5.09
C SER A 157 -5.52 -15.82 -4.32
N TYR A 158 -6.33 -15.06 -5.04
CA TYR A 158 -7.18 -14.00 -4.51
C TYR A 158 -8.59 -14.19 -5.06
N ASN A 159 -9.60 -14.22 -4.19
CA ASN A 159 -11.01 -14.44 -4.58
C ASN A 159 -11.47 -13.43 -5.66
N GLN A 160 -11.00 -12.18 -5.59
CA GLN A 160 -11.31 -11.18 -6.61
C GLN A 160 -10.73 -11.55 -7.98
N ILE A 161 -9.46 -11.95 -8.05
CA ILE A 161 -8.81 -12.37 -9.31
C ILE A 161 -9.56 -13.58 -9.90
N GLU A 162 -9.85 -14.59 -9.07
CA GLU A 162 -10.57 -15.78 -9.53
C GLU A 162 -11.97 -15.43 -10.08
N SER A 163 -12.71 -14.58 -9.37
CA SER A 163 -14.02 -14.07 -9.79
C SER A 163 -13.95 -13.33 -11.13
N ASP A 164 -12.99 -12.41 -11.26
CA ASP A 164 -12.90 -11.51 -12.41
C ASP A 164 -12.37 -12.23 -13.66
N LEU A 165 -11.51 -13.24 -13.48
CA LEU A 165 -11.01 -14.06 -14.58
C LEU A 165 -11.96 -15.20 -14.97
N LYS A 166 -12.99 -15.51 -14.17
CA LYS A 166 -13.94 -16.61 -14.45
C LYS A 166 -14.65 -16.48 -15.81
N PRO A 167 -15.09 -15.30 -16.28
CA PRO A 167 -15.71 -15.15 -17.59
C PRO A 167 -14.72 -15.30 -18.76
N PHE A 168 -13.41 -15.20 -18.50
CA PHE A 168 -12.36 -15.14 -19.51
C PHE A 168 -11.41 -16.34 -19.39
N THR A 169 -11.92 -17.54 -19.64
CA THR A 169 -11.14 -18.79 -19.56
C THR A 169 -10.21 -18.99 -20.76
N SER A 170 -10.58 -18.47 -21.93
CA SER A 170 -9.78 -18.54 -23.15
C SER A 170 -10.00 -17.28 -23.98
N VAL A 171 -8.93 -16.51 -24.19
CA VAL A 171 -8.98 -15.19 -24.82
C VAL A 171 -8.13 -15.18 -26.08
N ASN A 172 -8.78 -14.88 -27.21
CA ASN A 172 -8.14 -14.76 -28.51
C ASN A 172 -8.19 -13.28 -28.94
N PHE A 173 -7.14 -12.53 -28.66
CA PHE A 173 -7.10 -11.12 -29.04
C PHE A 173 -7.06 -10.92 -30.55
N THR A 174 -6.52 -11.87 -31.34
CA THR A 174 -6.61 -11.80 -32.80
C THR A 174 -8.06 -11.70 -33.31
N ALA A 175 -9.01 -12.33 -32.61
CA ALA A 175 -10.42 -12.28 -32.97
C ALA A 175 -11.15 -11.02 -32.45
N VAL A 176 -10.86 -10.57 -31.22
CA VAL A 176 -11.67 -9.53 -30.55
C VAL A 176 -11.07 -8.13 -30.59
N ARG A 177 -9.79 -7.98 -30.96
CA ARG A 177 -9.04 -6.72 -30.81
C ARG A 177 -9.63 -5.56 -31.62
N SER A 178 -9.94 -5.78 -32.90
CA SER A 178 -10.45 -4.71 -33.76
C SER A 178 -11.78 -4.16 -33.25
N GLU A 179 -12.69 -5.05 -32.86
CA GLU A 179 -13.99 -4.70 -32.29
C GLU A 179 -13.86 -3.99 -30.95
N LEU A 180 -12.96 -4.47 -30.07
CA LEU A 180 -12.67 -3.84 -28.78
C LEU A 180 -12.15 -2.40 -28.98
N ILE A 181 -11.19 -2.21 -29.88
CA ILE A 181 -10.66 -0.87 -30.20
C ILE A 181 -11.76 0.02 -30.76
N GLU A 182 -12.55 -0.45 -31.72
CA GLU A 182 -13.64 0.33 -32.30
C GLU A 182 -14.66 0.78 -31.24
N LYS A 183 -15.01 -0.13 -30.31
CA LYS A 183 -15.98 0.13 -29.25
C LYS A 183 -15.50 1.10 -28.17
N PHE A 184 -14.21 1.14 -27.87
CA PHE A 184 -13.69 1.90 -26.71
C PHE A 184 -12.71 3.02 -27.08
N ASN A 185 -12.39 3.18 -28.36
CA ASN A 185 -11.69 4.35 -28.90
C ASN A 185 -12.68 5.49 -29.16
N HIS A 186 -13.22 6.08 -28.09
CA HIS A 186 -14.12 7.24 -28.17
C HIS A 186 -13.48 8.50 -27.60
N PRO A 187 -12.86 9.36 -28.45
CA PRO A 187 -12.22 10.59 -28.02
C PRO A 187 -13.18 11.48 -27.20
N GLY A 188 -12.83 11.75 -25.95
CA GLY A 188 -13.60 12.62 -25.06
C GLY A 188 -14.50 11.90 -24.05
N SER A 189 -14.72 10.58 -24.20
CA SER A 189 -15.49 9.78 -23.23
C SER A 189 -14.72 8.57 -22.69
N MET A 190 -13.95 7.87 -23.54
CA MET A 190 -13.25 6.64 -23.19
C MET A 190 -11.82 6.64 -23.72
N SER A 191 -10.92 6.09 -22.91
CA SER A 191 -9.52 5.88 -23.30
C SER A 191 -9.03 4.56 -22.76
N ILE A 192 -8.42 3.77 -23.63
CA ILE A 192 -7.87 2.45 -23.33
C ILE A 192 -6.44 2.34 -23.86
N CYS A 193 -5.62 1.49 -23.27
CA CYS A 193 -4.33 1.10 -23.83
C CYS A 193 -4.27 -0.40 -24.03
N ASN A 194 -3.82 -0.82 -25.20
CA ASN A 194 -3.41 -2.19 -25.47
C ASN A 194 -1.94 -2.33 -25.05
N TYR A 195 -1.68 -3.18 -24.06
CA TYR A 195 -0.33 -3.51 -23.60
C TYR A 195 0.06 -4.89 -24.13
N VAL A 196 1.32 -5.02 -24.53
CA VAL A 196 1.98 -6.28 -24.85
C VAL A 196 3.26 -6.35 -24.04
N ILE A 197 3.38 -7.38 -23.22
CA ILE A 197 4.62 -7.74 -22.54
C ILE A 197 5.19 -8.91 -23.34
N LYS A 198 6.41 -8.74 -23.86
CA LYS A 198 7.09 -9.73 -24.69
C LYS A 198 8.55 -9.79 -24.31
N ASN A 199 9.08 -10.98 -24.01
CA ASN A 199 10.48 -11.16 -23.59
C ASN A 199 10.88 -10.24 -22.42
N ASN A 200 9.97 -10.07 -21.45
CA ASN A 200 10.11 -9.16 -20.30
C ASN A 200 10.26 -7.67 -20.65
N GLU A 201 9.95 -7.27 -21.88
CA GLU A 201 9.87 -5.88 -22.31
C GLU A 201 8.40 -5.46 -22.46
N VAL A 202 8.13 -4.17 -22.22
CA VAL A 202 6.77 -3.62 -22.20
C VAL A 202 6.56 -2.76 -23.44
N TYR A 203 5.48 -3.04 -24.16
CA TYR A 203 5.03 -2.30 -25.32
C TYR A 203 3.57 -1.89 -25.12
N ARG A 204 3.18 -0.74 -25.67
CA ARG A 204 1.78 -0.29 -25.59
C ARG A 204 1.35 0.55 -26.77
N LYS A 205 0.04 0.58 -27.01
CA LYS A 205 -0.62 1.56 -27.88
C LYS A 205 -1.92 2.01 -27.26
N CYS A 206 -2.11 3.31 -27.12
CA CYS A 206 -3.28 3.89 -26.48
C CYS A 206 -4.24 4.52 -27.48
N TYR A 207 -5.52 4.49 -27.14
CA TYR A 207 -6.64 4.93 -27.95
C TYR A 207 -7.52 5.91 -27.15
N GLY A 208 -8.17 6.83 -27.84
CA GLY A 208 -8.90 7.97 -27.25
C GLY A 208 -8.02 9.20 -27.01
N LYS A 209 -8.58 10.20 -26.29
CA LYS A 209 -7.98 11.54 -26.14
C LYS A 209 -7.14 11.70 -24.86
N TYR A 210 -7.61 11.16 -23.74
CA TYR A 210 -7.03 11.40 -22.41
C TYR A 210 -6.28 10.16 -21.93
N VAL A 211 -5.01 10.04 -22.35
CA VAL A 211 -4.18 8.85 -22.13
C VAL A 211 -3.07 9.06 -21.10
N GLY A 212 -3.18 10.06 -20.23
CA GLY A 212 -2.14 10.40 -19.24
C GLY A 212 -1.97 9.31 -18.18
N PHE A 213 -3.07 8.69 -17.75
CA PHE A 213 -3.10 7.71 -16.66
C PHE A 213 -2.38 6.40 -16.97
N LYS A 214 -1.95 6.19 -18.22
CA LYS A 214 -1.11 5.05 -18.60
C LYS A 214 0.17 4.97 -17.77
N MET A 215 0.69 6.13 -17.34
CA MET A 215 1.93 6.24 -16.54
C MET A 215 1.93 5.36 -15.28
N PHE A 216 0.77 5.12 -14.67
CA PHE A 216 0.66 4.33 -13.45
C PHE A 216 0.88 2.83 -13.71
N LEU A 217 0.25 2.30 -14.76
CA LEU A 217 0.46 0.89 -15.15
C LEU A 217 1.85 0.69 -15.75
N ASP A 218 2.36 1.68 -16.49
CA ASP A 218 3.73 1.68 -17.00
C ASP A 218 4.74 1.52 -15.85
N ALA A 219 4.63 2.35 -14.82
CA ALA A 219 5.54 2.33 -13.68
C ALA A 219 5.51 0.99 -12.95
N MET A 220 4.32 0.41 -12.74
CA MET A 220 4.18 -0.91 -12.11
C MET A 220 4.76 -2.05 -12.98
N LEU A 221 4.47 -2.07 -14.29
CA LEU A 221 5.00 -3.08 -15.20
C LEU A 221 6.53 -3.02 -15.29
N LEU A 222 7.11 -1.82 -15.44
CA LEU A 222 8.57 -1.65 -15.45
C LEU A 222 9.20 -2.06 -14.12
N SER A 223 8.55 -1.71 -13.01
CA SER A 223 8.98 -2.08 -11.66
C SER A 223 9.00 -3.60 -11.46
N LEU A 224 7.97 -4.31 -11.92
CA LEU A 224 7.93 -5.78 -11.89
C LEU A 224 8.96 -6.40 -12.84
N ALA A 225 9.09 -5.91 -14.07
CA ALA A 225 10.05 -6.41 -15.06
C ALA A 225 11.52 -6.34 -14.57
N ARG A 226 11.86 -5.40 -13.68
CA ARG A 226 13.18 -5.35 -13.00
C ARG A 226 13.38 -6.48 -11.98
N LYS A 227 12.30 -6.98 -11.39
CA LYS A 227 12.29 -7.91 -10.25
C LYS A 227 12.04 -9.35 -10.65
N VAL A 228 11.29 -9.57 -11.72
CA VAL A 228 10.85 -10.88 -12.19
C VAL A 228 10.65 -10.84 -13.70
N VAL A 229 10.96 -11.96 -14.38
CA VAL A 229 10.61 -12.16 -15.77
C VAL A 229 9.09 -12.31 -15.86
N LEU A 230 8.42 -11.28 -16.35
CA LEU A 230 6.98 -11.31 -16.59
C LEU A 230 6.66 -12.29 -17.74
N PRO A 231 5.54 -13.02 -17.67
CA PRO A 231 5.10 -13.86 -18.77
C PRO A 231 4.76 -13.02 -19.99
N ASP A 232 4.96 -13.59 -21.18
CA ASP A 232 4.44 -13.01 -22.40
C ASP A 232 2.91 -12.89 -22.29
N MET A 233 2.38 -11.66 -22.41
CA MET A 233 0.94 -11.42 -22.31
C MET A 233 0.51 -10.18 -23.09
N GLU A 234 -0.73 -10.20 -23.56
CA GLU A 234 -1.44 -9.03 -24.08
C GLU A 234 -2.60 -8.70 -23.13
N LEU A 235 -2.88 -7.41 -22.94
CA LEU A 235 -4.06 -6.96 -22.20
C LEU A 235 -4.58 -5.62 -22.70
N PHE A 236 -5.85 -5.32 -22.42
CA PHE A 236 -6.45 -4.00 -22.61
C PHE A 236 -6.74 -3.39 -21.25
N PHE A 237 -6.25 -2.17 -21.05
CA PHE A 237 -6.39 -1.44 -19.80
C PHE A 237 -7.20 -0.16 -19.99
N ASN A 238 -8.24 0.02 -19.18
CA ASN A 238 -9.07 1.21 -19.12
C ASN A 238 -8.38 2.32 -18.33
N LEU A 239 -8.28 3.51 -18.93
CA LEU A 239 -7.67 4.68 -18.32
C LEU A 239 -8.68 5.61 -17.65
N GLY A 240 -9.98 5.37 -17.83
CA GLY A 240 -11.06 6.16 -17.25
C GLY A 240 -11.50 5.67 -15.87
N ASP A 241 -12.36 6.47 -15.23
CA ASP A 241 -12.93 6.15 -13.91
C ASP A 241 -13.94 4.99 -13.99
N TRP A 242 -14.85 5.01 -14.98
CA TRP A 242 -15.95 4.06 -15.08
C TRP A 242 -15.51 2.72 -15.68
N PRO A 243 -15.93 1.58 -15.09
CA PRO A 243 -15.75 0.26 -15.72
C PRO A 243 -16.50 0.17 -17.06
N LEU A 244 -15.98 -0.63 -17.99
CA LEU A 244 -16.41 -0.62 -19.40
C LEU A 244 -17.10 -1.92 -19.85
N SER A 245 -16.78 -3.07 -19.25
CA SER A 245 -17.20 -4.38 -19.75
C SER A 245 -18.57 -4.76 -19.19
N SER A 246 -19.65 -4.18 -19.73
CA SER A 246 -21.02 -4.44 -19.26
C SER A 246 -21.44 -5.91 -19.38
N ARG A 247 -22.16 -6.40 -18.36
CA ARG A 247 -22.78 -7.73 -18.30
C ARG A 247 -23.96 -7.92 -19.26
N ASP A 248 -24.57 -6.83 -19.71
CA ASP A 248 -25.79 -6.90 -20.54
C ASP A 248 -25.49 -7.09 -22.03
N HIS A 249 -24.22 -7.03 -22.42
CA HIS A 249 -23.78 -7.23 -23.79
C HIS A 249 -23.63 -8.72 -24.13
N THR A 250 -23.91 -9.07 -25.38
CA THR A 250 -23.69 -10.44 -25.89
C THR A 250 -22.21 -10.82 -25.92
N THR A 251 -21.35 -9.84 -26.21
CA THR A 251 -19.89 -10.00 -26.26
C THR A 251 -19.27 -9.33 -25.04
N HIS A 252 -18.50 -10.10 -24.28
CA HIS A 252 -17.75 -9.61 -23.12
C HIS A 252 -16.28 -9.40 -23.50
N TYR A 253 -15.75 -8.21 -23.22
CA TYR A 253 -14.35 -7.89 -23.51
C TYR A 253 -13.51 -7.96 -22.23
N PRO A 254 -12.34 -8.60 -22.25
CA PRO A 254 -11.45 -8.67 -21.10
C PRO A 254 -10.72 -7.33 -20.94
N ILE A 255 -11.33 -6.41 -20.20
CA ILE A 255 -10.81 -5.08 -19.93
C ILE A 255 -10.41 -5.02 -18.46
N PHE A 256 -9.18 -4.60 -18.23
CA PHE A 256 -8.66 -4.33 -16.89
C PHE A 256 -8.99 -2.89 -16.50
N SER A 257 -9.43 -2.66 -15.27
CA SER A 257 -9.87 -1.35 -14.79
C SER A 257 -9.43 -1.09 -13.34
N TRP A 258 -9.32 0.18 -12.96
CA TRP A 258 -9.07 0.58 -11.57
C TRP A 258 -10.25 0.31 -10.63
N CYS A 259 -11.47 0.25 -11.18
CA CYS A 259 -12.70 0.02 -10.44
C CYS A 259 -13.61 -0.90 -11.22
N GLY A 260 -14.28 -1.82 -10.53
CA GLY A 260 -15.35 -2.65 -11.07
C GLY A 260 -16.73 -2.19 -10.59
N SER A 261 -17.77 -2.81 -11.15
CA SER A 261 -19.13 -2.65 -10.64
C SER A 261 -19.93 -3.95 -10.71
N ASP A 262 -21.04 -4.01 -10.00
CA ASP A 262 -21.96 -5.15 -10.07
C ASP A 262 -22.52 -5.36 -11.48
N ASP A 263 -22.56 -4.30 -12.29
CA ASP A 263 -23.09 -4.31 -13.66
C ASP A 263 -22.01 -4.68 -14.71
N THR A 264 -20.76 -4.88 -14.29
CA THR A 264 -19.64 -5.10 -15.21
C THR A 264 -18.79 -6.34 -14.88
N LEU A 265 -17.95 -6.72 -15.85
CA LEU A 265 -17.03 -7.84 -15.85
C LEU A 265 -15.57 -7.39 -15.95
N ASP A 266 -15.28 -6.11 -15.70
CA ASP A 266 -13.91 -5.60 -15.70
C ASP A 266 -13.03 -6.37 -14.72
N ILE A 267 -11.79 -6.64 -15.13
CA ILE A 267 -10.77 -7.28 -14.31
C ILE A 267 -10.13 -6.21 -13.42
N VAL A 268 -10.45 -6.22 -12.13
CA VAL A 268 -10.08 -5.11 -11.25
C VAL A 268 -8.63 -5.21 -10.78
N MET A 269 -7.89 -4.11 -10.93
CA MET A 269 -6.52 -3.97 -10.40
C MET A 269 -6.47 -3.03 -9.20
N PRO A 270 -5.40 -3.07 -8.37
CA PRO A 270 -5.15 -2.03 -7.40
C PRO A 270 -5.17 -0.67 -8.06
N THR A 271 -5.85 0.29 -7.45
CA THR A 271 -6.08 1.61 -8.04
C THR A 271 -4.75 2.33 -8.29
N TYR A 272 -4.76 3.30 -9.22
CA TYR A 272 -3.54 4.06 -9.51
C TYR A 272 -2.97 4.75 -8.25
N ASP A 273 -3.84 5.16 -7.32
CA ASP A 273 -3.47 5.90 -6.11
C ASP A 273 -2.64 5.04 -5.15
N ILE A 274 -3.12 3.84 -4.80
CA ILE A 274 -2.38 2.91 -3.92
C ILE A 274 -1.19 2.26 -4.62
N THR A 275 -1.26 2.11 -5.95
CA THR A 275 -0.16 1.63 -6.78
C THR A 275 0.99 2.65 -6.80
N GLU A 276 0.70 3.92 -7.08
CA GLU A 276 1.68 5.00 -7.03
C GLU A 276 2.23 5.17 -5.61
N ALA A 277 1.38 5.17 -4.58
CA ALA A 277 1.83 5.26 -3.19
C ALA A 277 2.78 4.12 -2.77
N SER A 278 2.62 2.92 -3.36
CA SER A 278 3.54 1.80 -3.14
C SER A 278 4.86 1.95 -3.89
N LEU A 279 4.81 2.48 -5.13
CA LEU A 279 5.98 2.71 -5.98
C LEU A 279 6.83 3.91 -5.51
N GLU A 280 6.19 4.94 -4.99
CA GLU A 280 6.78 6.21 -4.55
C GLU A 280 6.82 6.33 -3.02
N CYS A 281 6.70 5.22 -2.29
CA CYS A 281 6.88 5.18 -0.84
C CYS A 281 8.31 5.60 -0.49
N MET A 282 8.47 6.59 0.41
CA MET A 282 9.74 7.29 0.65
C MET A 282 10.34 7.94 -0.62
N GLY A 283 9.50 8.27 -1.59
CA GLY A 283 9.83 9.01 -2.80
C GLY A 283 9.09 10.36 -2.81
N ARG A 284 8.36 10.63 -3.89
CA ARG A 284 7.62 11.90 -4.07
C ARG A 284 6.26 11.92 -3.37
N VAL A 285 5.71 10.74 -3.06
CA VAL A 285 4.38 10.61 -2.44
C VAL A 285 4.52 10.55 -0.93
N MET A 286 3.91 11.51 -0.24
CA MET A 286 3.86 11.54 1.23
C MET A 286 2.72 10.70 1.83
N LEU A 287 1.60 10.58 1.11
CA LEU A 287 0.44 9.81 1.55
C LEU A 287 0.60 8.35 1.12
N ASP A 288 1.02 7.51 2.05
CA ASP A 288 1.15 6.07 1.84
C ASP A 288 0.63 5.28 3.04
N MET A 289 0.42 3.98 2.84
CA MET A 289 -0.17 3.07 3.83
C MET A 289 0.65 2.97 5.12
N LEU A 290 1.97 3.21 5.07
CA LEU A 290 2.84 3.24 6.26
C LEU A 290 2.79 4.62 6.93
N SER A 291 2.90 5.70 6.16
CA SER A 291 2.88 7.07 6.69
C SER A 291 1.56 7.40 7.39
N VAL A 292 0.41 6.89 6.91
CA VAL A 292 -0.88 7.07 7.62
C VAL A 292 -0.78 6.59 9.06
N GLN A 293 -0.21 5.42 9.29
CA GLN A 293 -0.11 4.82 10.62
C GLN A 293 0.86 5.57 11.54
N GLY A 294 1.87 6.23 10.97
CA GLY A 294 2.91 6.96 11.71
C GLY A 294 2.61 8.42 12.03
N ASN A 295 1.58 8.99 11.42
CA ASN A 295 1.27 10.42 11.51
C ASN A 295 -0.10 10.68 12.16
N ILE A 296 -0.64 9.70 12.88
CA ILE A 296 -1.83 9.89 13.72
C ILE A 296 -1.37 10.51 15.03
N GLU A 297 -1.89 11.69 15.36
CA GLU A 297 -1.46 12.44 16.54
C GLU A 297 -2.28 12.11 17.79
N LYS A 298 -3.59 11.88 17.64
CA LYS A 298 -4.52 11.70 18.76
C LYS A 298 -4.85 10.23 18.98
N HIS A 299 -4.78 9.78 20.24
CA HIS A 299 -5.30 8.48 20.61
C HIS A 299 -6.83 8.50 20.64
N TRP A 300 -7.46 7.32 20.55
CA TRP A 300 -8.91 7.19 20.48
C TRP A 300 -9.71 8.05 21.48
N PRO A 301 -9.36 8.14 22.78
CA PRO A 301 -10.11 8.97 23.75
C PRO A 301 -10.02 10.48 23.48
N GLU A 302 -8.98 10.94 22.79
CA GLU A 302 -8.67 12.35 22.52
C GLU A 302 -9.25 12.83 21.18
N LYS A 303 -9.63 11.88 20.32
CA LYS A 303 -10.22 12.18 19.02
C LYS A 303 -11.58 12.88 19.20
N ILE A 304 -11.83 13.82 18.30
CA ILE A 304 -13.08 14.57 18.22
C ILE A 304 -14.21 13.60 17.84
N GLU A 305 -15.25 13.53 18.67
CA GLU A 305 -16.38 12.63 18.50
C GLU A 305 -17.40 13.15 17.46
N LYS A 306 -16.92 13.46 16.26
CA LYS A 306 -17.70 13.90 15.09
C LYS A 306 -17.33 13.08 13.85
N ALA A 307 -18.30 12.92 12.96
CA ALA A 307 -18.13 12.42 11.60
C ALA A 307 -17.41 13.46 10.73
N PHE A 308 -16.33 13.03 10.10
CA PHE A 308 -15.46 13.90 9.31
C PHE A 308 -15.48 13.52 7.83
N TRP A 309 -15.54 14.55 6.99
CA TRP A 309 -15.39 14.41 5.55
C TRP A 309 -14.89 15.70 4.88
N ARG A 310 -13.94 15.56 3.95
CA ARG A 310 -13.52 16.63 3.04
C ARG A 310 -13.32 16.07 1.64
N GLY A 311 -13.95 16.65 0.63
CA GLY A 311 -13.80 16.20 -0.74
C GLY A 311 -14.52 17.08 -1.76
N ARG A 312 -14.43 16.69 -3.03
CA ARG A 312 -15.12 17.35 -4.14
C ARG A 312 -16.55 16.87 -4.32
N ASP A 313 -17.33 17.66 -5.03
CA ASP A 313 -18.74 17.47 -5.42
C ASP A 313 -18.98 16.36 -6.46
N SER A 314 -18.19 15.28 -6.51
CA SER A 314 -18.26 14.31 -7.62
C SER A 314 -19.44 13.33 -7.60
N ARG A 315 -20.42 13.54 -6.72
CA ARG A 315 -21.69 12.79 -6.69
C ARG A 315 -22.74 13.55 -5.89
N ARG A 316 -24.03 13.36 -6.22
CA ARG A 316 -25.16 14.04 -5.57
C ARG A 316 -25.23 13.76 -4.06
N GLU A 317 -24.91 12.54 -3.63
CA GLU A 317 -24.92 12.13 -2.22
C GLU A 317 -23.87 12.90 -1.39
N ARG A 318 -22.80 13.39 -2.02
CA ARG A 318 -21.84 14.28 -1.34
C ARG A 318 -22.41 15.67 -1.08
N LEU A 319 -23.35 16.14 -1.90
CA LEU A 319 -24.09 17.38 -1.65
C LEU A 319 -25.14 17.16 -0.55
N GLN A 320 -25.87 16.04 -0.59
CA GLN A 320 -26.80 15.64 0.46
C GLN A 320 -26.11 15.50 1.82
N LEU A 321 -24.87 14.99 1.85
CA LEU A 321 -24.04 14.96 3.05
C LEU A 321 -23.86 16.37 3.66
N ILE A 322 -23.70 17.41 2.85
CA ILE A 322 -23.56 18.79 3.35
C ILE A 322 -24.86 19.26 4.00
N ASP A 323 -26.02 18.95 3.42
CA ASP A 323 -27.32 19.26 4.03
C ASP A 323 -27.51 18.54 5.37
N ILE A 324 -27.18 17.24 5.43
CA ILE A 324 -27.21 16.46 6.66
C ILE A 324 -26.27 17.07 7.70
N ALA A 325 -25.04 17.39 7.32
CA ALA A 325 -24.04 17.94 8.23
C ALA A 325 -24.44 19.30 8.81
N ARG A 326 -25.03 20.19 8.00
CA ARG A 326 -25.51 21.52 8.44
C ARG A 326 -26.70 21.43 9.40
N LYS A 327 -27.57 20.42 9.24
CA LYS A 327 -28.67 20.15 10.17
C LYS A 327 -28.20 19.57 11.50
N HIS A 328 -27.01 18.96 11.52
CA HIS A 328 -26.44 18.28 12.69
C HIS A 328 -24.98 18.71 12.95
N PRO A 329 -24.70 20.01 13.18
CA PRO A 329 -23.34 20.53 13.29
C PRO A 329 -22.56 19.95 14.48
N ASP A 330 -23.26 19.47 15.51
CA ASP A 330 -22.66 18.80 16.66
C ASP A 330 -22.18 17.37 16.36
N LEU A 331 -22.69 16.75 15.30
CA LEU A 331 -22.33 15.39 14.90
C LEU A 331 -21.34 15.36 13.73
N PHE A 332 -21.30 16.40 12.89
CA PHE A 332 -20.55 16.38 11.64
C PHE A 332 -19.58 17.55 11.50
N ASN A 333 -18.48 17.26 10.83
CA ASN A 333 -17.58 18.22 10.22
C ASN A 333 -17.33 17.77 8.77
N ALA A 334 -18.26 18.14 7.88
CA ALA A 334 -18.21 17.80 6.45
C ALA A 334 -18.26 19.07 5.60
N SER A 335 -17.42 19.15 4.56
CA SER A 335 -17.39 20.30 3.66
C SER A 335 -16.83 19.93 2.29
N LEU A 336 -17.25 20.68 1.26
CA LEU A 336 -16.75 20.55 -0.10
C LEU A 336 -15.48 21.36 -0.27
N THR A 337 -14.49 20.79 -0.98
CA THR A 337 -13.22 21.48 -1.27
C THR A 337 -13.23 22.19 -2.62
N ASN A 338 -14.06 21.70 -3.56
CA ASN A 338 -14.19 22.27 -4.88
C ASN A 338 -15.51 21.87 -5.54
N PHE A 339 -15.98 22.70 -6.47
CA PHE A 339 -17.15 22.46 -7.31
C PHE A 339 -16.72 22.30 -8.77
N PHE A 340 -16.79 21.07 -9.28
CA PHE A 340 -16.45 20.76 -10.67
C PHE A 340 -17.64 20.17 -11.43
N PHE A 341 -18.43 19.33 -10.77
CA PHE A 341 -19.55 18.58 -11.36
C PHE A 341 -20.90 19.29 -11.18
N PHE A 342 -21.05 20.08 -10.11
CA PHE A 342 -22.26 20.84 -9.76
C PHE A 342 -21.90 22.33 -9.55
N ARG A 343 -21.25 22.94 -10.54
CA ARG A 343 -20.73 24.32 -10.47
C ARG A 343 -21.82 25.34 -10.13
N ASP A 344 -23.01 25.15 -10.69
CA ASP A 344 -24.15 26.06 -10.52
C ASP A 344 -24.82 25.95 -9.14
N GLU A 345 -24.37 25.01 -8.29
CA GLU A 345 -24.93 24.78 -6.95
C GLU A 345 -23.97 25.22 -5.83
N GLU A 346 -22.87 25.92 -6.15
CA GLU A 346 -21.91 26.43 -5.17
C GLU A 346 -22.56 27.41 -4.18
N ASP A 347 -23.50 28.26 -4.63
CA ASP A 347 -24.20 29.20 -3.75
C ASP A 347 -25.01 28.48 -2.66
N HIS A 348 -25.50 27.28 -2.96
CA HIS A 348 -26.27 26.48 -2.02
C HIS A 348 -25.37 25.63 -1.11
N TYR A 349 -24.40 24.91 -1.69
CA TYR A 349 -23.60 23.91 -0.97
C TYR A 349 -22.23 24.41 -0.47
N GLY A 350 -21.83 25.62 -0.86
CA GLY A 350 -20.60 26.27 -0.41
C GLY A 350 -20.68 26.86 1.00
N PRO A 351 -19.69 27.64 1.44
CA PRO A 351 -18.45 27.94 0.73
C PRO A 351 -17.55 26.71 0.59
N LYS A 352 -16.64 26.76 -0.39
CA LYS A 352 -15.52 25.82 -0.48
C LYS A 352 -14.63 25.95 0.77
N MET A 353 -14.18 24.83 1.30
CA MET A 353 -13.18 24.78 2.36
C MET A 353 -11.83 24.33 1.81
N PRO A 354 -10.71 24.82 2.35
CA PRO A 354 -9.39 24.38 1.91
C PRO A 354 -9.21 22.88 2.13
N HIS A 355 -8.30 22.30 1.35
CA HIS A 355 -7.80 20.96 1.63
C HIS A 355 -7.16 20.92 3.02
N ILE A 356 -7.35 19.80 3.72
CA ILE A 356 -6.60 19.50 4.93
C ILE A 356 -5.70 18.30 4.66
N SER A 357 -4.57 18.23 5.37
CA SER A 357 -3.72 17.04 5.33
C SER A 357 -4.54 15.80 5.68
N PHE A 358 -4.34 14.72 4.91
CA PHE A 358 -5.06 13.46 5.15
C PHE A 358 -4.77 12.90 6.55
N PHE A 359 -3.57 13.11 7.10
CA PHE A 359 -3.23 12.67 8.45
C PHE A 359 -4.11 13.34 9.53
N LYS A 360 -4.57 14.57 9.29
CA LYS A 360 -5.48 15.30 10.20
C LYS A 360 -6.93 14.81 10.15
N PHE A 361 -7.27 13.94 9.20
CA PHE A 361 -8.59 13.28 9.21
C PHE A 361 -8.73 12.46 10.50
N PHE A 362 -7.66 11.81 10.95
CA PHE A 362 -7.65 10.96 12.14
C PHE A 362 -7.69 11.71 13.47
N ASP A 363 -7.80 13.03 13.47
CA ASP A 363 -8.19 13.81 14.65
C ASP A 363 -9.66 13.57 15.04
N PHE A 364 -10.45 12.95 14.16
CA PHE A 364 -11.88 12.68 14.32
C PHE A 364 -12.14 11.17 14.40
N LYS A 365 -13.02 10.75 15.31
CA LYS A 365 -13.32 9.32 15.53
C LYS A 365 -14.00 8.63 14.34
N TYR A 366 -14.74 9.37 13.53
CA TYR A 366 -15.66 8.80 12.54
C TYR A 366 -15.32 9.34 11.15
N GLN A 367 -14.89 8.47 10.24
CA GLN A 367 -14.52 8.82 8.87
C GLN A 367 -15.62 8.40 7.90
N LEU A 368 -16.06 9.31 7.04
CA LEU A 368 -17.05 8.97 6.01
C LEU A 368 -16.36 8.60 4.69
N ASN A 369 -16.62 7.40 4.19
CA ASN A 369 -16.21 6.95 2.87
C ASN A 369 -17.41 6.97 1.92
N ILE A 370 -17.64 8.14 1.33
CA ILE A 370 -18.71 8.40 0.35
C ILE A 370 -18.12 8.39 -1.05
N ASP A 371 -18.72 7.62 -1.94
CA ASP A 371 -18.24 7.44 -3.30
C ASP A 371 -18.24 8.74 -4.10
N GLY A 372 -17.39 8.77 -5.13
CA GLY A 372 -17.28 9.89 -6.07
C GLY A 372 -17.89 9.53 -7.41
N THR A 373 -17.15 9.71 -8.49
CA THR A 373 -17.52 9.17 -9.80
C THR A 373 -17.76 7.66 -9.69
N VAL A 374 -16.81 6.96 -9.08
CA VAL A 374 -16.82 5.53 -8.75
C VAL A 374 -16.44 5.33 -7.28
N ALA A 375 -15.99 4.12 -6.90
CA ALA A 375 -15.50 3.82 -5.56
C ALA A 375 -14.48 4.87 -5.09
N ALA A 376 -14.57 5.29 -3.83
CA ALA A 376 -13.63 6.27 -3.28
C ALA A 376 -12.26 5.66 -2.95
N TYR A 377 -11.24 5.95 -3.77
CA TYR A 377 -9.87 5.40 -3.63
C TYR A 377 -9.13 5.81 -2.35
N ARG A 378 -9.73 6.65 -1.50
CA ARG A 378 -9.21 6.96 -0.17
C ARG A 378 -9.49 5.87 0.87
N PHE A 379 -10.40 4.94 0.56
CA PHE A 379 -10.85 3.93 1.51
C PHE A 379 -9.73 3.07 2.13
N PRO A 380 -8.68 2.60 1.41
CA PRO A 380 -7.63 1.81 2.04
C PRO A 380 -6.85 2.64 3.09
N TYR A 381 -6.63 3.93 2.83
CA TYR A 381 -5.98 4.83 3.78
C TYR A 381 -6.86 5.16 4.98
N LEU A 382 -8.19 5.28 4.80
CA LEU A 382 -9.11 5.42 5.92
C LEU A 382 -9.12 4.17 6.79
N LEU A 383 -9.08 2.98 6.18
CA LEU A 383 -9.04 1.69 6.89
C LEU A 383 -7.76 1.52 7.71
N VAL A 384 -6.59 1.81 7.14
CA VAL A 384 -5.30 1.62 7.84
C VAL A 384 -5.06 2.65 8.95
N GLY A 385 -5.84 3.72 8.98
CA GLY A 385 -5.92 4.62 10.12
C GLY A 385 -6.51 3.95 11.36
N ASP A 386 -6.73 4.73 12.41
CA ASP A 386 -7.24 4.23 13.71
C ASP A 386 -8.63 4.81 14.06
N SER A 387 -9.37 5.26 13.05
CA SER A 387 -10.71 5.84 13.19
C SER A 387 -11.77 4.92 12.56
N LEU A 388 -12.99 4.96 13.07
CA LEU A 388 -14.09 4.14 12.56
C LEU A 388 -14.53 4.64 11.19
N VAL A 389 -14.49 3.77 10.18
CA VAL A 389 -14.95 4.11 8.83
C VAL A 389 -16.41 3.73 8.65
N PHE A 390 -17.20 4.68 8.14
CA PHE A 390 -18.55 4.46 7.65
C PHE A 390 -18.50 4.44 6.13
N LYS A 391 -18.89 3.32 5.51
CA LYS A 391 -18.84 3.17 4.05
C LYS A 391 -20.23 3.12 3.45
N GLN A 392 -20.46 3.98 2.48
CA GLN A 392 -21.65 3.98 1.64
C GLN A 392 -21.78 2.66 0.88
N ASP A 393 -22.98 2.09 0.92
CA ASP A 393 -23.39 0.99 0.05
C ASP A 393 -23.37 1.46 -1.40
N SER A 394 -22.69 0.68 -2.24
CA SER A 394 -22.37 1.08 -3.61
C SER A 394 -22.14 -0.15 -4.46
N LYS A 395 -22.63 -0.07 -5.70
CA LYS A 395 -22.33 -1.05 -6.75
C LYS A 395 -20.86 -1.03 -7.19
N TYR A 396 -20.13 0.04 -6.91
CA TYR A 396 -18.73 0.18 -7.31
C TYR A 396 -17.81 -0.43 -6.26
N TYR A 397 -16.80 -1.17 -6.73
CA TYR A 397 -15.84 -1.82 -5.84
C TYR A 397 -14.40 -1.71 -6.35
N GLU A 398 -13.47 -1.71 -5.40
CA GLU A 398 -12.04 -1.94 -5.64
C GLU A 398 -11.68 -3.41 -5.39
N PHE A 399 -10.45 -3.80 -5.76
CA PHE A 399 -9.95 -5.18 -5.77
C PHE A 399 -10.04 -5.95 -4.43
N TYR A 400 -10.19 -5.25 -3.30
CA TYR A 400 -10.25 -5.84 -1.96
C TYR A 400 -11.62 -5.76 -1.30
N HIS A 401 -12.58 -5.02 -1.87
CA HIS A 401 -13.85 -4.71 -1.19
C HIS A 401 -14.66 -5.97 -0.85
N LYS A 402 -14.66 -6.98 -1.73
CA LYS A 402 -15.39 -8.25 -1.51
C LYS A 402 -14.88 -9.07 -0.32
N GLN A 403 -13.68 -8.77 0.18
CA GLN A 403 -13.11 -9.43 1.37
C GLN A 403 -13.49 -8.71 2.67
N LEU A 404 -14.01 -7.48 2.58
CA LEU A 404 -14.44 -6.73 3.75
C LEU A 404 -15.81 -7.21 4.24
N GLN A 405 -15.96 -7.25 5.57
CA GLN A 405 -17.20 -7.65 6.22
C GLN A 405 -17.83 -6.42 6.91
N PRO A 406 -19.06 -6.02 6.53
CA PRO A 406 -19.82 -4.99 7.23
C PRO A 406 -19.97 -5.34 8.72
N TRP A 407 -19.99 -4.33 9.60
CA TRP A 407 -20.00 -4.47 11.07
C TRP A 407 -18.81 -5.16 11.70
N LYS A 408 -17.85 -5.66 10.90
CA LYS A 408 -16.58 -6.18 11.38
C LYS A 408 -15.44 -5.24 11.06
N HIS A 409 -15.31 -4.80 9.81
CA HIS A 409 -14.21 -3.95 9.35
C HIS A 409 -14.62 -2.47 9.17
N PHE A 410 -15.91 -2.20 8.97
CA PHE A 410 -16.47 -0.87 8.78
C PHE A 410 -17.97 -0.87 9.13
N VAL A 411 -18.58 0.31 9.29
CA VAL A 411 -20.04 0.45 9.45
C VAL A 411 -20.68 0.76 8.10
N PRO A 412 -21.61 -0.06 7.59
CA PRO A 412 -22.29 0.22 6.33
C PRO A 412 -23.30 1.37 6.49
N LEU A 413 -23.40 2.19 5.45
CA LEU A 413 -24.42 3.22 5.26
C LEU A 413 -25.26 2.87 4.04
N LYS A 414 -26.54 3.26 4.04
CA LYS A 414 -27.36 3.18 2.82
C LYS A 414 -26.79 4.06 1.71
N SER A 415 -27.05 3.67 0.47
CA SER A 415 -26.62 4.42 -0.72
C SER A 415 -27.10 5.87 -0.71
N ASP A 416 -28.32 6.14 -0.22
CA ASP A 416 -28.93 7.48 -0.12
C ASP A 416 -28.57 8.26 1.16
N LEU A 417 -27.71 7.70 2.02
CA LEU A 417 -27.32 8.26 3.32
C LEU A 417 -28.47 8.46 4.32
N SER A 418 -29.64 7.89 4.08
CA SER A 418 -30.82 8.09 4.94
C SER A 418 -30.65 7.58 6.38
N ASP A 419 -29.71 6.65 6.61
CA ASP A 419 -29.39 6.13 7.95
C ASP A 419 -28.15 6.78 8.59
N LEU A 420 -27.49 7.73 7.92
CA LEU A 420 -26.19 8.30 8.35
C LEU A 420 -26.22 8.84 9.78
N VAL A 421 -27.20 9.69 10.11
CA VAL A 421 -27.31 10.30 11.46
C VAL A 421 -27.48 9.21 12.53
N GLY A 422 -28.35 8.23 12.27
CA GLY A 422 -28.57 7.10 13.18
C GLY A 422 -27.32 6.26 13.40
N ARG A 423 -26.51 6.05 12.35
CA ARG A 423 -25.25 5.30 12.42
C ARG A 423 -24.18 6.03 13.24
N ILE A 424 -24.09 7.35 13.11
CA ILE A 424 -23.18 8.15 13.95
C ILE A 424 -23.63 8.12 15.42
N LEU A 425 -24.93 8.29 15.70
CA LEU A 425 -25.45 8.21 17.07
C LEU A 425 -25.24 6.83 17.70
N TRP A 426 -25.38 5.76 16.90
CA TRP A 426 -25.04 4.40 17.33
C TRP A 426 -23.57 4.29 17.73
N ALA A 427 -22.64 4.82 16.94
CA ALA A 427 -21.21 4.72 17.24
C ALA A 427 -20.81 5.53 18.50
N LYS A 428 -21.44 6.69 18.74
CA LYS A 428 -21.27 7.46 19.98
C LYS A 428 -21.74 6.68 21.20
N LYS A 429 -22.90 6.00 21.09
CA LYS A 429 -23.47 5.20 22.18
C LYS A 429 -22.66 3.91 22.45
N ASN A 430 -21.99 3.37 21.43
CA ASN A 430 -21.27 2.09 21.50
C ASN A 430 -19.77 2.29 21.23
N ASP A 431 -19.12 3.21 21.94
CA ASP A 431 -17.72 3.62 21.66
C ASP A 431 -16.72 2.45 21.64
N ALA A 432 -16.86 1.48 22.57
CA ALA A 432 -15.99 0.31 22.62
C ALA A 432 -16.15 -0.59 21.38
N GLU A 433 -17.39 -0.80 20.93
CA GLU A 433 -17.69 -1.57 19.72
C GLU A 433 -17.22 -0.84 18.47
N ALA A 434 -17.46 0.48 18.39
CA ALA A 434 -16.96 1.35 17.34
C ALA A 434 -15.43 1.27 17.22
N ARG A 435 -14.71 1.32 18.34
CA ARG A 435 -13.25 1.16 18.39
C ARG A 435 -12.81 -0.22 17.93
N SER A 436 -13.54 -1.27 18.31
CA SER A 436 -13.25 -2.64 17.88
C SER A 436 -13.38 -2.80 16.36
N ILE A 437 -14.45 -2.27 15.77
CA ILE A 437 -14.64 -2.28 14.31
C ILE A 437 -13.52 -1.51 13.60
N ALA A 438 -13.18 -0.31 14.09
CA ALA A 438 -12.08 0.48 13.57
C ALA A 438 -10.75 -0.31 13.59
N ARG A 439 -10.45 -0.97 14.71
CA ARG A 439 -9.23 -1.77 14.86
C ARG A 439 -9.21 -2.97 13.91
N ASN A 440 -10.34 -3.65 13.72
CA ASN A 440 -10.45 -4.77 12.80
C ASN A 440 -10.25 -4.33 11.34
N GLY A 441 -10.81 -3.18 10.93
CA GLY A 441 -10.57 -2.59 9.61
C GLY A 441 -9.09 -2.24 9.40
N GLN A 442 -8.45 -1.71 10.43
CA GLN A 442 -7.02 -1.41 10.42
C GLN A 442 -6.16 -2.68 10.27
N ILE A 443 -6.48 -3.74 11.00
CA ILE A 443 -5.79 -5.04 10.89
C ILE A 443 -5.95 -5.59 9.48
N PHE A 444 -7.17 -5.59 8.93
CA PHE A 444 -7.41 -6.02 7.55
C PHE A 444 -6.50 -5.28 6.56
N ALA A 445 -6.41 -3.95 6.66
CA ALA A 445 -5.54 -3.18 5.77
C ALA A 445 -4.06 -3.51 5.96
N GLN A 446 -3.60 -3.70 7.20
CA GLN A 446 -2.22 -4.11 7.54
C GLN A 446 -1.84 -5.48 6.97
N GLU A 447 -2.81 -6.37 6.80
CA GLU A 447 -2.59 -7.74 6.34
C GLU A 447 -2.81 -7.94 4.83
N ASN A 448 -3.45 -6.99 4.14
CA ASN A 448 -3.90 -7.20 2.76
C ASN A 448 -3.64 -6.03 1.80
N LEU A 449 -3.22 -4.86 2.29
CA LEU A 449 -3.14 -3.62 1.50
C LEU A 449 -1.80 -2.88 1.69
N MET A 450 -0.78 -3.52 2.27
CA MET A 450 0.55 -2.94 2.39
C MET A 450 1.29 -3.00 1.04
N PRO A 451 2.40 -2.27 0.84
CA PRO A 451 3.10 -2.23 -0.45
C PRO A 451 3.43 -3.62 -1.02
N GLN A 452 3.81 -4.58 -0.16
CA GLN A 452 4.06 -5.97 -0.55
C GLN A 452 2.82 -6.62 -1.19
N ASP A 453 1.63 -6.40 -0.61
CA ASP A 453 0.37 -6.96 -1.09
C ASP A 453 -0.02 -6.40 -2.46
N ILE A 454 0.30 -5.12 -2.72
CA ILE A 454 0.06 -4.47 -4.01
C ILE A 454 0.92 -5.09 -5.11
N PHE A 455 2.21 -5.34 -4.85
CA PHE A 455 3.08 -6.07 -5.78
C PHE A 455 2.60 -7.52 -6.00
N CYS A 456 2.21 -8.20 -4.92
CA CYS A 456 1.72 -9.57 -4.98
C CYS A 456 0.43 -9.70 -5.80
N TYR A 457 -0.54 -8.79 -5.62
CA TYR A 457 -1.78 -8.82 -6.37
C TYR A 457 -1.52 -8.68 -7.88
N HIS A 458 -0.69 -7.71 -8.29
CA HIS A 458 -0.30 -7.55 -9.70
C HIS A 458 0.41 -8.80 -10.24
N GLY A 459 1.40 -9.32 -9.51
CA GLY A 459 2.15 -10.50 -9.92
C GLY A 459 1.28 -11.74 -10.11
N VAL A 460 0.38 -12.02 -9.16
CA VAL A 460 -0.57 -13.15 -9.27
C VAL A 460 -1.55 -12.92 -10.40
N LEU A 461 -2.09 -11.71 -10.54
CA LEU A 461 -3.03 -11.39 -11.62
C LEU A 461 -2.40 -11.59 -13.00
N PHE A 462 -1.19 -11.07 -13.23
CA PHE A 462 -0.50 -11.22 -14.50
C PHE A 462 -0.10 -12.67 -14.77
N HIS A 463 0.32 -13.41 -13.74
CA HIS A 463 0.60 -14.83 -13.85
C HIS A 463 -0.64 -15.61 -14.29
N GLU A 464 -1.78 -15.42 -13.62
CA GLU A 464 -3.03 -16.13 -13.93
C GLU A 464 -3.64 -15.67 -15.27
N TRP A 465 -3.53 -14.38 -15.60
CA TRP A 465 -4.00 -13.83 -16.85
C TRP A 465 -3.26 -14.42 -18.05
N SER A 466 -1.93 -14.53 -17.99
CA SER A 466 -1.12 -15.06 -19.09
C SER A 466 -1.55 -16.46 -19.54
N LYS A 467 -2.07 -17.28 -18.60
CA LYS A 467 -2.56 -18.64 -18.86
C LYS A 467 -3.87 -18.68 -19.66
N ARG A 468 -4.56 -17.55 -19.80
CA ARG A 468 -5.87 -17.46 -20.48
C ARG A 468 -5.72 -17.09 -21.96
N LEU A 469 -4.56 -16.64 -22.38
CA LEU A 469 -4.32 -16.21 -23.76
C LEU A 469 -4.07 -17.43 -24.65
N ILE A 470 -4.86 -17.54 -25.71
CA ILE A 470 -4.72 -18.62 -26.71
C ILE A 470 -4.19 -18.11 -28.06
N SER A 471 -4.24 -16.79 -28.29
CA SER A 471 -3.58 -16.16 -29.43
C SER A 471 -2.09 -15.93 -29.17
N PRO A 472 -1.22 -16.02 -30.19
CA PRO A 472 0.18 -15.61 -30.06
C PRO A 472 0.31 -14.19 -29.51
N VAL A 473 1.21 -14.00 -28.55
CA VAL A 473 1.58 -12.67 -28.03
C VAL A 473 2.67 -12.10 -28.94
N GLU A 474 2.31 -11.06 -29.68
CA GLU A 474 3.15 -10.39 -30.68
C GLU A 474 3.14 -8.88 -30.49
N ILE A 475 4.27 -8.23 -30.78
CA ILE A 475 4.38 -6.78 -30.78
C ILE A 475 3.65 -6.25 -32.03
N LEU A 476 2.57 -5.50 -31.81
CA LEU A 476 1.72 -5.02 -32.90
C LEU A 476 2.26 -3.73 -33.53
N ASN A 477 1.90 -3.50 -34.80
CA ASN A 477 2.33 -2.31 -35.52
C ASN A 477 1.89 -1.00 -34.83
N GLY A 478 2.84 -0.09 -34.64
CA GLY A 478 2.64 1.21 -34.01
C GLY A 478 2.57 1.18 -32.48
N MET A 479 2.99 0.07 -31.83
CA MET A 479 3.23 0.07 -30.38
C MET A 479 4.52 0.81 -30.03
N GLU A 480 4.45 1.60 -28.96
CA GLU A 480 5.57 2.28 -28.32
C GLU A 480 6.21 1.32 -27.32
N GLN A 481 7.55 1.17 -27.35
CA GLN A 481 8.27 0.50 -26.28
C GLN A 481 8.31 1.42 -25.05
N VAL A 482 7.91 0.88 -23.89
CA VAL A 482 8.04 1.56 -22.61
C VAL A 482 9.42 1.23 -22.05
N VAL A 483 10.32 2.21 -22.11
CA VAL A 483 11.72 2.02 -21.71
C VAL A 483 11.89 2.06 -20.20
N GLN A 484 12.80 1.24 -19.69
CA GLN A 484 13.22 1.32 -18.29
C GLN A 484 13.85 2.69 -18.00
N PRO A 485 13.60 3.29 -16.81
CA PRO A 485 14.26 4.53 -16.44
C PRO A 485 15.76 4.28 -16.22
N GLU A 486 16.57 5.27 -16.55
CA GLU A 486 17.99 5.27 -16.19
C GLU A 486 18.15 5.35 -14.66
N PRO A 487 19.18 4.71 -14.08
CA PRO A 487 19.48 4.87 -12.67
C PRO A 487 19.71 6.34 -12.29
N ASP A 488 19.29 6.72 -11.08
CA ASP A 488 19.56 8.05 -10.54
C ASP A 488 21.06 8.32 -10.52
N LYS A 489 21.49 9.47 -11.05
CA LYS A 489 22.89 9.89 -10.94
C LYS A 489 23.24 10.11 -9.45
N PRO A 490 24.41 9.63 -8.97
CA PRO A 490 25.59 9.18 -9.72
C PRO A 490 25.69 7.67 -9.95
N TYR A 491 24.62 6.89 -9.76
CA TYR A 491 24.67 5.43 -9.77
C TYR A 491 24.72 4.86 -11.19
N LYS A 492 25.45 3.76 -11.33
CA LYS A 492 25.52 2.97 -12.57
C LYS A 492 24.46 1.86 -12.57
N PRO A 493 24.14 1.27 -13.73
CA PRO A 493 23.35 0.05 -13.79
C PRO A 493 23.97 -1.03 -12.90
N CYS A 494 23.13 -1.70 -12.11
CA CYS A 494 23.60 -2.73 -11.18
C CYS A 494 24.16 -3.94 -11.95
N LYS A 495 25.07 -4.69 -11.31
CA LYS A 495 25.49 -6.00 -11.80
C LYS A 495 24.44 -7.04 -11.46
N CYS A 496 24.05 -7.84 -12.46
CA CYS A 496 23.06 -8.90 -12.28
C CYS A 496 23.61 -10.28 -12.67
N PRO A 497 24.01 -11.10 -11.70
CA PRO A 497 24.45 -12.47 -11.95
C PRO A 497 23.38 -13.36 -12.61
N ARG A 498 22.09 -12.99 -12.49
CA ARG A 498 20.98 -13.76 -13.08
C ARG A 498 20.93 -13.65 -14.61
N LEU A 499 21.51 -12.60 -15.19
CA LEU A 499 21.59 -12.36 -16.64
C LEU A 499 22.89 -12.89 -17.23
N GLU A 500 24.00 -12.83 -16.48
CA GLU A 500 25.34 -13.27 -16.96
C GLU A 500 25.44 -14.77 -17.27
N ASN A 501 24.60 -15.60 -16.65
CA ASN A 501 24.55 -17.05 -16.87
C ASN A 501 23.93 -17.47 -18.23
N GLU A 502 23.51 -16.55 -19.10
CA GLU A 502 22.99 -16.86 -20.44
C GLU A 502 24.08 -16.92 -21.51
N SER A 503 25.21 -16.22 -21.34
CA SER A 503 26.32 -16.23 -22.30
C SER A 503 27.13 -17.54 -22.36
N ILE A 504 26.86 -18.53 -21.49
CA ILE A 504 27.67 -19.76 -21.37
C ILE A 504 26.95 -21.01 -21.96
N LYS A 505 25.75 -20.87 -22.56
CA LYS A 505 25.00 -22.04 -23.13
C LYS A 505 24.62 -21.92 -24.60
N VAL A 506 25.43 -21.25 -25.42
CA VAL A 506 25.39 -21.41 -26.89
C VAL A 506 26.81 -21.45 -27.45
N THR A 507 27.57 -22.48 -27.09
CA THR A 507 28.70 -22.93 -27.93
C THR A 507 28.94 -24.42 -27.68
N ALA A 508 28.91 -25.18 -28.79
CA ALA A 508 29.40 -26.54 -28.97
C ALA A 508 28.70 -27.64 -28.17
N GLU A 509 27.69 -28.26 -28.78
CA GLU A 509 27.69 -29.69 -29.15
C GLU A 509 26.38 -30.02 -29.87
N GLU A 510 26.40 -31.02 -30.75
CA GLU A 510 25.30 -31.51 -31.60
C GLU A 510 25.09 -30.81 -32.96
N LYS A 511 26.17 -30.79 -33.74
CA LYS A 511 26.11 -31.15 -35.16
C LYS A 511 27.19 -32.19 -35.42
N ASP A 512 26.92 -33.42 -35.05
CA ASP A 512 27.42 -34.63 -35.72
C ASP A 512 26.61 -35.84 -35.23
N GLU A 513 26.22 -36.68 -36.19
CA GLU A 513 25.62 -38.03 -36.06
C GLU A 513 24.12 -38.19 -35.76
N LEU A 514 23.27 -38.06 -36.80
CA LEU A 514 22.53 -39.17 -37.47
C LEU A 514 21.50 -38.65 -38.49
#